data_AF-A0A6J3FGK7-F1
#
_entry.id   AF-A0A6J3FGK7-F1
#
_cell.length_a   1.000
_cell.length_b   1.000
_cell.length_c   1.000
_cell.angle_alpha   90.00
_cell.angle_beta   90.00
_cell.angle_gamma   90.00
#
_symmetry.space_group_name_H-M   'P 1'
#
loop_
_entity.id
_entity.type
_entity.pdbx_description
1 polymer ?
#
loop_
_entity_poly.entity_id
_entity_poly.type
_entity_poly.pdbx_seq_one_letter_code
_entity_poly.pdbx_strand_id
1 'polypeptide(L)'
;MDGSLNFNWTGQDYKRGFGILNDKGEGEFWLGNDCLHLLTQSGSVLRVESEDWAGKEAYAEYHFRVGYEAKALQVSFYEGTAGDALIEGSVEEGTEYTSHNNMQFSTFDRDADQWEESCAEVYGGGWWYQLPSSQSQWRLLPLWGLL
;
A
#
# COMPACT_ATOMS: atom_id res chain seq x y z
N MET A 1 -0.68 -16.89 -1.61
CA MET A 1 -1.91 -16.08 -1.63
C MET A 1 -2.83 -16.59 -2.71
N ASP A 2 -4.15 -16.53 -2.51
CA ASP A 2 -5.13 -17.20 -3.38
C ASP A 2 -6.11 -16.24 -4.09
N GLY A 3 -6.03 -14.93 -3.82
CA GLY A 3 -6.85 -13.90 -4.42
C GLY A 3 -8.32 -13.96 -4.03
N SER A 4 -8.64 -14.61 -2.90
CA SER A 4 -10.01 -14.82 -2.45
C SER A 4 -10.63 -13.60 -1.76
N LEU A 5 -9.82 -12.71 -1.20
CA LEU A 5 -10.27 -11.48 -0.56
C LEU A 5 -10.36 -10.34 -1.58
N ASN A 6 -11.57 -9.78 -1.73
CA ASN A 6 -11.73 -8.49 -2.40
C ASN A 6 -11.19 -7.40 -1.48
N PHE A 7 -10.36 -6.48 -1.98
CA PHE A 7 -9.83 -5.35 -1.20
C PHE A 7 -10.60 -4.04 -1.41
N ASN A 8 -11.65 -4.02 -2.23
CA ASN A 8 -12.46 -2.82 -2.45
C ASN A 8 -13.43 -2.55 -1.28
N TRP A 9 -12.87 -2.12 -0.14
CA TRP A 9 -13.59 -1.82 1.10
C TRP A 9 -13.64 -0.33 1.41
N THR A 10 -14.55 0.05 2.33
CA THR A 10 -14.74 1.45 2.73
C THR A 10 -13.54 1.98 3.52
N GLY A 11 -13.43 3.30 3.62
CA GLY A 11 -12.45 3.95 4.49
C GLY A 11 -12.58 3.54 5.96
N GLN A 12 -13.79 3.22 6.42
CA GLN A 12 -14.01 2.73 7.78
C GLN A 12 -13.48 1.31 7.99
N ASP A 13 -13.61 0.44 6.99
CA ASP A 13 -13.08 -0.92 7.03
C ASP A 13 -11.55 -0.90 7.00
N TYR A 14 -10.95 -0.11 6.10
CA TYR A 14 -9.50 0.10 6.05
C TYR A 14 -8.93 0.70 7.34
N LYS A 15 -9.71 1.51 8.05
CA LYS A 15 -9.31 2.05 9.37
C LYS A 15 -9.24 0.94 10.44
N ARG A 16 -10.21 0.02 10.44
CA ARG A 16 -10.34 -1.08 11.42
C ARG A 16 -9.50 -2.32 11.09
N GLY A 17 -9.26 -2.57 9.82
CA GLY A 17 -8.70 -3.81 9.32
C GLY A 17 -9.78 -4.84 8.96
N PHE A 18 -9.43 -5.77 8.08
CA PHE A 18 -10.29 -6.83 7.57
C PHE A 18 -9.46 -8.01 7.04
N GLY A 19 -10.10 -9.13 6.72
CA GLY A 19 -9.43 -10.36 6.28
C GLY A 19 -9.08 -11.29 7.45
N ILE A 20 -8.49 -12.44 7.10
CA ILE A 20 -8.31 -13.56 8.04
C ILE A 20 -6.97 -14.24 7.76
N LEU A 21 -6.26 -14.55 8.84
CA LEU A 21 -5.10 -15.44 8.84
C LEU A 21 -5.48 -16.80 9.43
N ASN A 22 -4.92 -17.87 8.89
CA ASN A 22 -4.99 -19.20 9.49
C ASN A 22 -3.98 -19.33 10.66
N ASP A 23 -3.99 -20.47 11.34
CA ASP A 23 -3.11 -20.75 12.49
C ASP A 23 -1.60 -20.73 12.16
N LYS A 24 -1.24 -20.71 10.88
CA LYS A 24 0.15 -20.61 10.39
C LYS A 24 0.54 -19.18 9.98
N GLY A 25 -0.35 -18.21 10.13
CA GLY A 25 -0.13 -16.84 9.67
C GLY A 25 -0.31 -16.66 8.17
N GLU A 26 -0.92 -17.63 7.47
CA GLU A 26 -1.17 -17.54 6.04
C GLU A 26 -2.61 -17.04 5.80
N GLY A 27 -2.77 -16.08 4.89
CA GLY A 27 -4.07 -15.55 4.51
C GLY A 27 -3.94 -14.16 3.87
N GLU A 28 -5.08 -13.57 3.54
CA GLU A 28 -5.17 -12.22 2.98
C GLU A 28 -5.87 -11.34 4.00
N PHE A 29 -5.24 -10.23 4.36
CA PHE A 29 -5.78 -9.30 5.33
C PHE A 29 -5.18 -7.89 5.19
N TRP A 30 -5.87 -6.93 5.78
CA TRP A 30 -5.38 -5.59 6.04
C TRP A 30 -5.41 -5.33 7.54
N LEU A 31 -4.27 -4.98 8.13
CA LEU A 31 -4.13 -4.84 9.59
C LEU A 31 -5.00 -3.71 10.17
N GLY A 32 -5.31 -2.69 9.38
CA GLY A 32 -6.05 -1.50 9.80
C GLY A 32 -5.14 -0.29 10.00
N ASN A 33 -5.56 0.85 9.44
CA ASN A 33 -4.74 2.07 9.43
C ASN A 33 -4.51 2.65 10.83
N ASP A 34 -5.46 2.48 11.76
CA ASP A 34 -5.26 2.92 13.15
C ASP A 34 -4.18 2.08 13.85
N CYS A 35 -4.14 0.78 13.57
CA CYS A 35 -3.10 -0.11 14.09
C CYS A 35 -1.73 0.26 13.50
N LEU A 36 -1.65 0.45 12.18
CA LEU A 36 -0.43 0.90 11.50
C LEU A 36 0.09 2.23 12.04
N HIS A 37 -0.82 3.19 12.28
CA HIS A 37 -0.45 4.47 12.89
C HIS A 37 0.20 4.29 14.25
N LEU A 38 -0.36 3.43 15.12
CA LEU A 38 0.17 3.18 16.46
C LEU A 38 1.51 2.44 16.43
N LEU A 39 1.64 1.41 15.59
CA LEU A 39 2.86 0.61 15.50
C LEU A 39 4.07 1.42 15.00
N THR A 40 3.81 2.45 14.19
CA THR A 40 4.87 3.20 13.50
C THR A 40 5.28 4.51 14.15
N GLN A 41 4.74 4.82 15.35
CA GLN A 41 5.03 6.10 16.04
C GLN A 41 6.47 6.21 16.54
N SER A 42 7.12 5.09 16.87
CA SER A 42 8.44 5.06 17.53
C SER A 42 9.59 4.73 16.59
N GLY A 43 9.35 4.77 15.27
CA GLY A 43 10.30 4.35 14.25
C GLY A 43 10.13 2.86 13.93
N SER A 44 9.86 2.57 12.66
CA SER A 44 9.62 1.22 12.17
C SER A 44 10.23 1.05 10.79
N VAL A 45 10.61 -0.19 10.49
CA VAL A 45 10.99 -0.60 9.14
C VAL A 45 9.81 -1.35 8.54
N LEU A 46 9.33 -0.89 7.40
CA LEU A 46 8.42 -1.66 6.54
C LEU A 46 9.29 -2.51 5.63
N ARG A 47 9.05 -3.83 5.61
CA ARG A 47 9.64 -4.75 4.65
C ARG A 47 8.52 -5.31 3.77
N VAL A 48 8.60 -5.02 2.48
CA VAL A 48 7.72 -5.56 1.45
C VAL A 48 8.45 -6.69 0.76
N GLU A 49 7.84 -7.87 0.74
CA GLU A 49 8.34 -9.05 0.03
C GLU A 49 7.38 -9.38 -1.11
N SER A 50 7.93 -9.71 -2.28
CA SER A 50 7.14 -10.09 -3.46
C SER A 50 7.80 -11.25 -4.19
N GLU A 51 6.97 -12.07 -4.85
CA GLU A 51 7.41 -13.22 -5.64
C GLU A 51 6.69 -13.16 -7.00
N ASP A 52 7.44 -13.30 -8.09
CA ASP A 52 6.83 -13.39 -9.42
C ASP A 52 6.33 -14.81 -9.75
N TRP A 53 5.62 -14.96 -10.87
CA TRP A 53 5.07 -16.26 -11.32
C TRP A 53 6.14 -17.32 -11.63
N ALA A 54 7.40 -16.92 -11.76
CA ALA A 54 8.54 -17.81 -11.96
C ALA A 54 9.23 -18.17 -10.63
N GLY A 55 8.70 -17.73 -9.48
CA GLY A 55 9.26 -17.96 -8.15
C GLY A 55 10.45 -17.06 -7.83
N LYS A 56 10.63 -15.96 -8.57
CA LYS A 56 11.70 -15.00 -8.26
C LYS A 56 11.22 -14.04 -7.19
N GLU A 57 11.95 -14.02 -6.08
CA GLU A 57 11.70 -13.14 -4.95
C GLU A 57 12.39 -11.78 -5.13
N ALA A 58 11.74 -10.74 -4.63
CA ALA A 58 12.29 -9.41 -4.46
C ALA A 58 11.81 -8.81 -3.14
N TYR A 59 12.55 -7.83 -2.62
CA TYR A 59 12.14 -7.11 -1.42
C TYR A 59 12.44 -5.61 -1.52
N ALA A 60 11.73 -4.84 -0.71
CA ALA A 60 11.98 -3.42 -0.46
C ALA A 60 11.82 -3.11 1.03
N GLU A 61 12.76 -2.37 1.59
CA GLU A 61 12.74 -1.90 2.97
C GLU A 61 12.72 -0.37 3.03
N TYR A 62 11.90 0.14 3.94
CA TYR A 62 11.71 1.57 4.15
C TYR A 62 11.64 1.91 5.64
N HIS A 63 12.18 3.06 6.04
CA HIS A 63 11.71 3.68 7.28
C HIS A 63 10.30 4.20 7.03
N PHE A 64 9.35 3.71 7.83
CA PHE A 64 7.94 3.81 7.55
C PHE A 64 7.17 4.40 8.72
N ARG A 65 6.29 5.35 8.42
CA ARG A 65 5.34 5.93 9.37
C ARG A 65 4.02 6.24 8.72
N VAL A 66 2.93 5.90 9.41
CA VAL A 66 1.58 6.28 9.02
C VAL A 66 1.10 7.42 9.92
N GLY A 67 0.71 8.53 9.31
CA GLY A 67 0.12 9.68 10.00
C GLY A 67 -1.23 9.37 10.65
N TYR A 68 -1.65 10.22 11.58
CA TYR A 68 -2.95 10.09 12.23
C TYR A 68 -4.09 10.06 11.19
N GLU A 69 -5.08 9.18 11.38
CA GLU A 69 -6.18 8.94 10.42
C GLU A 69 -5.73 8.55 8.99
N ALA A 70 -4.56 7.92 8.86
CA ALA A 70 -3.97 7.53 7.58
C ALA A 70 -3.70 8.71 6.62
N LYS A 71 -3.64 9.93 7.17
CA LYS A 71 -3.59 11.16 6.37
C LYS A 71 -2.26 11.43 5.68
N ALA A 72 -1.19 10.69 6.01
CA ALA A 72 0.06 10.78 5.25
C ALA A 72 0.85 9.48 5.42
N LEU A 73 1.24 8.87 4.31
CA LEU A 73 2.33 7.91 4.28
C LEU A 73 3.66 8.66 4.37
N GLN A 74 4.51 8.33 5.33
CA GLN A 74 5.85 8.88 5.40
C GLN A 74 6.84 7.74 5.22
N VAL A 75 7.53 7.77 4.08
CA VAL A 75 8.60 6.82 3.77
C VAL A 75 9.90 7.56 3.53
N SER A 76 10.98 6.97 4.01
CA SER A 76 12.34 7.48 3.82
C SER A 76 13.30 6.31 3.93
N PHE A 77 14.50 6.45 3.36
CA PHE A 77 15.46 5.37 3.24
C PHE A 77 14.90 4.20 2.40
N TYR A 78 15.67 3.74 1.42
CA TYR A 78 15.30 2.59 0.61
C TYR A 78 16.48 1.63 0.53
N GLU A 79 16.21 0.37 0.77
CA GLU A 79 17.12 -0.74 0.51
C GLU A 79 16.32 -1.91 -0.05
N GLY A 80 16.79 -2.51 -1.15
CA GLY A 80 16.10 -3.66 -1.71
C GLY A 80 16.41 -3.94 -3.17
N THR A 81 15.76 -4.99 -3.68
CA THR A 81 15.88 -5.49 -5.04
C THR A 81 14.62 -5.29 -5.88
N ALA A 82 13.50 -4.88 -5.26
CA ALA A 82 12.21 -4.70 -5.93
C ALA A 82 12.09 -3.35 -6.69
N GLY A 83 12.99 -2.40 -6.43
CA GLY A 83 12.90 -1.03 -6.94
C GLY A 83 12.19 -0.10 -5.95
N ASP A 84 12.53 1.19 -5.99
CA ASP A 84 11.99 2.17 -5.04
C ASP A 84 10.66 2.76 -5.50
N ALA A 85 9.58 1.99 -5.35
CA ALA A 85 8.25 2.42 -5.80
C ALA A 85 7.61 3.48 -4.89
N LEU A 86 7.91 3.51 -3.59
CA LEU A 86 7.22 4.41 -2.66
C LEU A 86 7.81 5.81 -2.62
N ILE A 87 9.13 5.97 -2.79
CA ILE A 87 9.80 7.28 -2.76
C ILE A 87 9.98 7.81 -4.19
N GLU A 88 10.62 7.04 -5.08
CA GLU A 88 10.98 7.49 -6.44
C GLU A 88 9.84 7.29 -7.44
N GLY A 89 8.97 6.29 -7.22
CA GLY A 89 7.87 5.98 -8.13
C GLY A 89 8.35 5.44 -9.48
N SER A 90 7.58 5.70 -10.54
CA SER A 90 7.93 5.38 -11.91
C SER A 90 8.87 6.44 -12.49
N VAL A 91 10.07 6.02 -12.88
CA VAL A 91 11.04 6.87 -13.58
C VAL A 91 10.52 7.34 -14.95
N GLU A 92 9.71 6.53 -15.61
CA GLU A 92 9.19 6.84 -16.94
C GLU A 92 8.04 7.87 -16.89
N GLU A 93 7.20 7.79 -15.86
CA GLU A 93 6.04 8.67 -15.71
C GLU A 93 6.39 9.94 -14.91
N GLY A 94 7.41 9.88 -14.05
CA GLY A 94 7.88 10.98 -13.22
C GLY A 94 7.50 10.78 -11.75
N THR A 95 8.48 11.02 -10.86
CA THR A 95 8.34 10.90 -9.41
C THR A 95 7.24 11.81 -8.86
N GLU A 96 7.07 12.99 -9.44
CA GLU A 96 6.07 13.95 -9.00
C GLU A 96 4.62 13.51 -9.23
N TYR A 97 4.40 12.45 -10.03
CA TYR A 97 3.06 11.90 -10.29
C TYR A 97 2.85 10.52 -9.66
N THR A 98 3.93 9.82 -9.32
CA THR A 98 3.89 8.40 -8.99
C THR A 98 4.49 8.05 -7.62
N SER A 99 5.01 9.04 -6.90
CA SER A 99 5.50 8.86 -5.54
C SER A 99 4.33 8.72 -4.56
N HIS A 100 4.37 7.68 -3.75
CA HIS A 100 3.38 7.49 -2.69
C HIS A 100 3.76 8.26 -1.41
N ASN A 101 4.97 8.83 -1.36
CA ASN A 101 5.45 9.53 -0.18
C ASN A 101 4.64 10.81 0.07
N ASN A 102 4.24 11.00 1.32
CA ASN A 102 3.35 12.06 1.81
C ASN A 102 1.92 12.03 1.23
N MET A 103 1.52 10.98 0.52
CA MET A 103 0.16 10.87 0.00
C MET A 103 -0.83 10.47 1.10
N GLN A 104 -2.09 10.90 0.93
CA GLN A 104 -3.17 10.53 1.83
C GLN A 104 -3.79 9.20 1.39
N PHE A 105 -4.37 8.48 2.34
CA PHE A 105 -5.07 7.24 2.02
C PHE A 105 -6.44 7.53 1.42
N SER A 106 -6.70 7.00 0.23
CA SER A 106 -7.97 7.11 -0.50
C SER A 106 -8.66 5.76 -0.58
N THR A 107 -9.98 5.76 -0.56
CA THR A 107 -10.87 4.61 -0.81
C THR A 107 -11.99 5.06 -1.76
N PHE A 108 -12.76 4.12 -2.31
CA PHE A 108 -13.85 4.46 -3.24
C PHE A 108 -14.89 5.41 -2.63
N ASP A 109 -15.08 5.39 -1.31
CA ASP A 109 -16.01 6.26 -0.57
C ASP A 109 -15.35 7.51 0.04
N ARG A 110 -14.03 7.67 -0.16
CA ARG A 110 -13.24 8.80 0.34
C ARG A 110 -12.07 9.08 -0.59
N ASP A 111 -12.27 10.03 -1.49
CA ASP A 111 -11.20 10.53 -2.33
C ASP A 111 -10.28 11.51 -1.58
N ALA A 112 -8.99 11.23 -1.62
CA ALA A 112 -7.92 12.05 -1.05
C ALA A 112 -6.66 12.05 -1.95
N ASP A 113 -6.79 11.60 -3.20
CA ASP A 113 -5.70 11.64 -4.17
C ASP A 113 -5.60 13.03 -4.84
N GLN A 114 -4.73 13.19 -5.84
CA GLN A 114 -4.48 14.49 -6.50
C GLN A 114 -5.11 14.58 -7.90
N TRP A 115 -5.93 13.60 -8.29
CA TRP A 115 -6.57 13.55 -9.59
C TRP A 115 -7.98 14.15 -9.54
N GLU A 116 -8.54 14.51 -10.69
CA GLU A 116 -9.91 15.03 -10.78
C GLU A 116 -10.97 13.93 -10.70
N GLU A 117 -10.56 12.68 -11.01
CA GLU A 117 -11.33 11.46 -10.80
C GLU A 117 -10.69 10.65 -9.65
N SER A 118 -11.37 9.62 -9.15
CA SER A 118 -10.84 8.84 -8.02
C SER A 118 -10.01 7.63 -8.48
N CYS A 119 -8.74 7.58 -8.10
CA CYS A 119 -7.88 6.42 -8.32
C CYS A 119 -8.44 5.16 -7.63
N ALA A 120 -8.99 5.32 -6.42
CA ALA A 120 -9.54 4.22 -5.64
C ALA A 120 -10.79 3.60 -6.31
N GLU A 121 -11.62 4.41 -6.97
CA GLU A 121 -12.74 3.90 -7.77
C GLU A 121 -12.27 3.16 -9.03
N VAL A 122 -11.24 3.69 -9.71
CA VAL A 122 -10.74 3.15 -10.98
C VAL A 122 -9.94 1.86 -10.79
N TYR A 123 -9.04 1.82 -9.81
CA TYR A 123 -8.15 0.67 -9.58
C TYR A 123 -8.74 -0.39 -8.67
N GLY A 124 -9.69 0.00 -7.81
CA GLY A 124 -10.34 -0.87 -6.86
C GLY A 124 -9.42 -1.18 -5.67
N GLY A 125 -9.78 -0.65 -4.51
CA GLY A 125 -9.00 -0.81 -3.28
C GLY A 125 -8.64 0.53 -2.63
N GLY A 126 -8.18 0.44 -1.38
CA GLY A 126 -7.66 1.57 -0.63
C GLY A 126 -6.15 1.62 -0.68
N TRP A 127 -5.59 2.81 -0.95
CA TRP A 127 -4.14 3.03 -0.99
C TRP A 127 -3.77 4.49 -0.78
N TRP A 128 -2.48 4.76 -0.56
CA TRP A 128 -1.89 6.10 -0.62
C TRP A 128 -1.65 6.52 -2.08
N TYR A 129 -2.75 6.74 -2.82
CA TYR A 129 -2.69 7.13 -4.23
C TYR A 129 -2.23 8.59 -4.39
N GLN A 130 -1.45 8.84 -5.44
CA GLN A 130 -1.10 10.19 -5.88
C GLN A 130 -1.93 10.59 -7.10
N LEU A 131 -1.64 9.96 -8.24
CA LEU A 131 -2.33 10.14 -9.51
C LEU A 131 -2.45 8.77 -10.22
N PRO A 132 -3.20 8.69 -11.31
CA PRO A 132 -3.17 7.53 -12.18
C PRO A 132 -1.75 7.26 -12.65
N SER A 133 -1.26 6.06 -12.35
CA SER A 133 0.07 5.62 -12.75
C SER A 133 0.08 4.12 -12.97
N SER A 134 1.05 3.62 -13.71
CA SER A 134 1.27 2.16 -13.81
C SER A 134 1.55 1.53 -12.42
N GLN A 135 2.10 2.31 -11.49
CA GLN A 135 2.26 1.92 -10.09
C GLN A 135 0.92 1.96 -9.33
N SER A 136 -0.04 2.81 -9.70
CA SER A 136 -1.40 2.78 -9.15
C SER A 136 -2.21 1.59 -9.71
N GLN A 137 -1.79 1.05 -10.86
CA GLN A 137 -2.31 -0.16 -11.51
C GLN A 137 -1.75 -1.48 -10.95
N TRP A 138 -1.07 -1.48 -9.81
CA TRP A 138 -0.96 -2.69 -8.99
C TRP A 138 -2.37 -3.07 -8.46
N ARG A 139 -3.29 -3.40 -9.40
CA ARG A 139 -4.34 -4.37 -9.18
C ARG A 139 -3.67 -5.49 -8.42
N LEU A 140 -4.05 -5.65 -7.14
CA LEU A 140 -4.53 -6.88 -6.50
C LEU A 140 -4.28 -8.19 -7.27
N LEU A 141 -3.08 -8.37 -7.82
CA LEU A 141 -2.47 -9.64 -8.11
C LEU A 141 -1.95 -10.12 -6.76
N PRO A 142 -2.18 -11.39 -6.41
CA PRO A 142 -2.26 -11.85 -5.02
C PRO A 142 -0.87 -11.86 -4.39
N LEU A 143 -0.37 -10.71 -3.94
CA LEU A 143 0.97 -10.55 -3.38
C LEU A 143 1.04 -9.54 -2.21
N TRP A 144 -0.08 -9.27 -1.53
CA TRP A 144 -0.06 -8.63 -0.21
C TRP A 144 -0.21 -9.66 0.89
N GLY A 145 0.91 -10.10 1.42
CA GLY A 145 1.00 -10.99 2.55
C GLY A 145 2.43 -10.96 3.02
N LEU A 146 2.74 -9.89 3.75
CA LEU A 146 3.68 -9.83 4.87
C LEU A 146 3.68 -8.38 5.38
N LEU A 147 2.79 -8.12 6.33
CA LEU A 147 2.99 -7.23 7.47
C LEU A 147 2.63 -8.01 8.73
#